data_AF-A0A7S3AXI5-F1
#
_entry.id   AF-A0A7S3AXI5-F1
#
_cell.length_a   1.000
_cell.length_b   1.000
_cell.length_c   1.000
_cell.angle_alpha   90.00
_cell.angle_beta   90.00
_cell.angle_gamma   90.00
#
_symmetry.space_group_name_H-M   'P 1'
#
loop_
_entity.id
_entity.type
_entity.pdbx_description
1 polymer ?
#
loop_
_entity_poly.entity_id
_entity_poly.type
_entity_poly.pdbx_seq_one_letter_code
_entity_poly.pdbx_strand_id
1 'polypeptide(L)'
;MDTAGQGIRVVRLAALLFGLVLTATYTANLAAFFTVPKHTLEGPKDMFGLSESSACGVLTSAKDGIRDFVADVTTAPIDLSEADKWQYCMDALNNGEVSVVVHSRNAVRAYLQDGDWARCDTLSETSWLSVNHVTTAFVLRQESAGLATNISLAIDAFVASPKYNELVSTSMHADECPIDSSIEDMDAVQLEDMVGLLIIVGSITGFGVLLGVVRLYAKVPDILDNMGADVEVGPAKPHAISCSSTPSEPMAPTVSEV
;
A
#
# COMPACT_ATOMS: atom_id res chain seq x y z
N MET A 1 -55.91 -3.64 -17.80
CA MET A 1 -54.69 -3.60 -16.95
C MET A 1 -53.59 -4.28 -17.72
N ASP A 2 -52.67 -3.52 -18.30
CA ASP A 2 -51.62 -4.03 -19.18
C ASP A 2 -50.48 -4.67 -18.38
N THR A 3 -50.60 -5.98 -18.17
CA THR A 3 -49.57 -6.81 -17.52
C THR A 3 -48.25 -6.84 -18.31
N ALA A 4 -48.31 -6.65 -19.63
CA ALA A 4 -47.13 -6.60 -20.49
C ALA A 4 -46.20 -5.41 -20.20
N GLY A 5 -46.76 -4.25 -19.83
CA GLY A 5 -45.97 -3.06 -19.51
C GLY A 5 -45.27 -3.14 -18.14
N GLN A 6 -45.85 -3.88 -17.19
CA GLN A 6 -45.27 -4.07 -15.86
C GLN A 6 -44.05 -5.00 -15.89
N GLY A 7 -44.08 -6.06 -16.69
CA GLY A 7 -42.95 -7.00 -16.80
C GLY A 7 -41.66 -6.34 -17.28
N ILE A 8 -41.72 -5.49 -18.31
CA ILE A 8 -40.55 -4.79 -18.85
C ILE A 8 -39.92 -3.84 -17.81
N ARG A 9 -40.75 -3.20 -16.97
CA ARG A 9 -40.26 -2.29 -15.92
C ARG A 9 -39.49 -3.04 -14.83
N VAL A 10 -39.99 -4.22 -14.43
CA VAL A 10 -39.32 -5.07 -13.43
C VAL A 10 -37.99 -5.58 -13.97
N VAL A 11 -37.93 -6.03 -15.24
CA VAL A 11 -36.68 -6.49 -15.88
C VAL A 11 -35.65 -5.36 -15.97
N ARG A 12 -36.08 -4.14 -16.33
CA ARG A 12 -35.19 -2.97 -16.35
C ARG A 12 -34.61 -2.63 -14.96
N LEU A 13 -35.45 -2.64 -13.93
CA LEU A 13 -34.99 -2.40 -12.55
C LEU A 13 -34.00 -3.48 -12.08
N ALA A 14 -34.28 -4.75 -12.38
CA ALA A 14 -33.38 -5.85 -12.05
C ALA A 14 -32.03 -5.73 -12.77
N ALA A 15 -32.03 -5.35 -14.05
CA ALA A 15 -30.81 -5.14 -14.82
C ALA A 15 -29.99 -3.95 -14.29
N LEU A 16 -30.64 -2.84 -13.93
CA LEU A 16 -29.97 -1.68 -13.32
C LEU A 16 -29.38 -2.02 -11.95
N LEU A 17 -30.12 -2.75 -11.12
CA LEU A 17 -29.63 -3.21 -9.82
C LEU A 17 -28.45 -4.17 -9.96
N PHE A 18 -28.51 -5.10 -10.92
CA PHE A 18 -27.41 -6.01 -11.21
C PHE A 18 -26.16 -5.27 -11.68
N GLY A 19 -26.32 -4.29 -12.58
CA GLY A 19 -25.22 -3.41 -13.01
C GLY A 19 -24.60 -2.64 -11.84
N LEU A 20 -25.44 -2.08 -10.97
CA LEU A 20 -24.99 -1.39 -9.74
C LEU A 20 -24.17 -2.33 -8.84
N VAL A 21 -24.68 -3.53 -8.54
CA VAL A 21 -23.98 -4.52 -7.69
C VAL A 21 -22.64 -4.92 -8.30
N LEU A 22 -22.59 -5.22 -9.61
CA LEU A 22 -21.34 -5.54 -10.29
C LEU A 22 -20.33 -4.39 -10.20
N THR A 23 -20.75 -3.15 -10.45
CA THR A 23 -19.85 -1.99 -10.33
C THR A 23 -19.35 -1.80 -8.91
N ALA A 24 -20.23 -1.93 -7.91
CA ALA A 24 -19.85 -1.80 -6.50
C ALA A 24 -18.87 -2.89 -6.05
N THR A 25 -19.11 -4.16 -6.42
CA THR A 25 -18.19 -5.26 -6.08
C THR A 25 -16.84 -5.12 -6.79
N TYR A 26 -16.84 -4.68 -8.05
CA TYR A 26 -15.60 -4.40 -8.77
C TYR A 26 -14.80 -3.28 -8.09
N THR A 27 -15.44 -2.16 -7.74
CA THR A 27 -14.77 -1.05 -7.03
C THR A 27 -14.29 -1.48 -5.65
N ALA A 28 -15.07 -2.28 -4.90
CA ALA A 28 -14.66 -2.76 -3.59
C ALA A 28 -13.44 -3.69 -3.65
N ASN A 29 -13.40 -4.62 -4.60
CA ASN A 29 -12.26 -5.52 -4.78
C ASN A 29 -11.00 -4.77 -5.25
N LEU A 30 -11.19 -3.80 -6.13
CA LEU A 30 -10.11 -2.95 -6.62
C LEU A 30 -9.55 -2.08 -5.48
N ALA A 31 -10.43 -1.47 -4.68
CA ALA A 31 -10.01 -0.74 -3.48
C ALA A 31 -9.27 -1.66 -2.50
N ALA A 32 -9.80 -2.86 -2.22
CA ALA A 32 -9.15 -3.83 -1.36
C ALA A 32 -7.74 -4.18 -1.85
N PHE A 33 -7.56 -4.37 -3.17
CA PHE A 33 -6.26 -4.63 -3.76
C PHE A 33 -5.28 -3.46 -3.61
N PHE A 34 -5.74 -2.22 -3.77
CA PHE A 34 -4.92 -1.04 -3.52
C PHE A 34 -4.65 -0.78 -2.05
N THR A 35 -5.52 -1.28 -1.15
CA THR A 35 -5.33 -1.14 0.29
C THR A 35 -4.36 -2.13 0.91
N VAL A 36 -3.93 -3.16 0.17
CA VAL A 36 -2.90 -4.07 0.67
C VAL A 36 -1.54 -3.39 0.51
N PRO A 37 -0.83 -3.06 1.61
CA PRO A 37 0.50 -2.46 1.53
C PRO A 37 1.43 -3.36 0.70
N LYS A 38 2.09 -2.78 -0.31
CA LYS A 38 3.05 -3.49 -1.17
C LYS A 38 4.43 -3.68 -0.51
N HIS A 39 4.56 -3.44 0.79
CA HIS A 39 5.80 -3.70 1.49
C HIS A 39 6.09 -5.21 1.48
N THR A 40 7.07 -5.59 0.68
CA THR A 40 7.66 -6.91 0.75
C THR A 40 8.50 -6.93 2.02
N LEU A 41 7.97 -7.58 3.07
CA LEU A 41 8.78 -7.90 4.25
C LEU A 41 9.91 -8.84 3.80
N GLU A 42 11.10 -8.27 3.64
CA GLU A 42 12.33 -8.99 3.37
C GLU A 42 12.89 -9.54 4.70
N GLY A 43 13.35 -10.80 4.66
CA GLY A 43 13.86 -11.51 5.83
C GLY A 43 13.00 -12.68 6.30
N PRO A 44 13.39 -13.34 7.40
CA PRO A 44 12.72 -14.52 7.92
C PRO A 44 11.33 -14.18 8.45
N LYS A 45 10.31 -14.87 7.93
CA LYS A 45 8.89 -14.65 8.31
C LYS A 45 8.44 -15.50 9.49
N ASP A 46 9.23 -16.51 9.84
CA ASP A 46 8.96 -17.45 10.92
C ASP A 46 10.28 -17.94 11.54
N MET A 47 10.16 -18.70 12.62
CA MET A 47 11.31 -19.27 13.33
C MET A 47 12.14 -20.23 12.47
N PHE A 48 11.52 -20.89 11.48
CA PHE A 48 12.24 -21.80 10.59
C PHE A 48 13.12 -21.00 9.62
N GLY A 49 12.55 -19.98 8.98
CA GLY A 49 13.31 -19.03 8.15
C GLY A 49 14.42 -18.34 8.94
N LEU A 50 14.19 -18.03 10.23
CA LEU A 50 15.22 -17.45 11.10
C LEU A 50 16.39 -18.44 11.30
N SER A 51 16.09 -19.72 11.50
CA SER A 51 17.11 -20.78 11.65
C SER A 51 17.96 -21.03 10.40
N GLU A 52 17.47 -20.65 9.22
CA GLU A 52 18.20 -20.71 7.95
C GLU A 52 18.94 -19.39 7.62
N SER A 53 18.66 -18.32 8.37
CA SER A 53 19.20 -16.98 8.12
C SER A 53 20.57 -16.76 8.76
N SER A 54 21.28 -15.73 8.30
CA SER A 54 22.53 -15.25 8.88
C SER A 54 22.31 -13.94 9.64
N ALA A 55 23.05 -13.75 10.73
CA ALA A 55 22.97 -12.54 11.56
C ALA A 55 24.34 -11.87 11.76
N CYS A 56 24.34 -10.53 11.87
CA CYS A 56 25.49 -9.76 12.33
C CYS A 56 25.25 -9.22 13.74
N GLY A 57 26.04 -9.68 14.71
CA GLY A 57 26.03 -9.16 16.07
C GLY A 57 26.99 -7.99 16.24
N VAL A 58 26.48 -6.83 16.67
CA VAL A 58 27.34 -5.66 16.92
C VAL A 58 28.20 -5.85 18.17
N LEU A 59 27.63 -6.51 19.20
CA LEU A 59 28.36 -6.92 20.39
C LEU A 59 28.80 -8.38 20.26
N THR A 60 30.01 -8.71 20.70
CA THR A 60 30.49 -10.10 20.74
C THR A 60 29.60 -11.00 21.59
N SER A 61 28.99 -10.49 22.65
CA SER A 61 28.02 -11.22 23.48
C SER A 61 26.71 -11.55 22.77
N ALA A 62 26.36 -10.84 21.68
CA ALA A 62 25.19 -11.16 20.89
C ALA A 62 25.35 -12.53 20.22
N LYS A 63 26.58 -12.90 19.83
CA LYS A 63 26.88 -14.17 19.18
C LYS A 63 26.39 -15.36 19.98
N ASP A 64 26.73 -15.39 21.25
CA ASP A 64 26.38 -16.52 22.12
C ASP A 64 24.87 -16.60 22.38
N GLY A 65 24.18 -15.46 22.41
CA GLY A 65 22.73 -15.42 22.64
C GLY A 65 21.91 -15.89 21.45
N ILE A 66 22.35 -15.59 20.22
CA ILE A 66 21.54 -15.83 19.01
C ILE A 66 21.90 -17.10 18.25
N ARG A 67 23.07 -17.70 18.53
CA ARG A 67 23.61 -18.84 17.76
C ARG A 67 22.66 -20.03 17.65
N ASP A 68 21.79 -20.24 18.64
CA ASP A 68 20.83 -21.35 18.63
C ASP A 68 19.60 -21.07 17.74
N PHE A 69 19.43 -19.83 17.26
CA PHE A 69 18.27 -19.39 16.50
C PHE A 69 18.56 -19.11 15.02
N VAL A 70 19.83 -19.01 14.62
CA VAL A 70 20.26 -18.65 13.25
C VAL A 70 21.34 -19.60 12.74
N ALA A 71 21.47 -19.73 11.42
CA ALA A 71 22.43 -20.65 10.80
C ALA A 71 23.87 -20.21 11.00
N ASP A 72 24.12 -18.90 10.87
CA ASP A 72 25.45 -18.31 11.01
C ASP A 72 25.41 -16.96 11.72
N VAL A 73 26.47 -16.68 12.48
CA VAL A 73 26.63 -15.42 13.20
C VAL A 73 28.00 -14.83 12.95
N THR A 74 28.01 -13.73 12.22
CA THR A 74 29.17 -12.86 12.08
C THR A 74 29.12 -11.79 13.17
N THR A 75 30.28 -11.32 13.61
CA THR A 75 30.37 -10.23 14.60
C THR A 75 31.31 -9.16 14.10
N ALA A 76 30.99 -7.90 14.36
CA ALA A 76 31.89 -6.81 14.05
C ALA A 76 33.25 -6.97 14.78
N PRO A 77 34.37 -6.55 14.17
CA PRO A 77 35.68 -6.57 14.82
C PRO A 77 35.69 -5.82 16.16
N ILE A 78 36.42 -6.37 17.14
CA ILE A 78 36.41 -5.88 18.53
C ILE A 78 37.08 -4.52 18.68
N ASP A 79 38.01 -4.20 17.78
CA ASP A 79 38.83 -2.99 17.75
C ASP A 79 38.12 -1.77 17.13
N LEU A 80 36.94 -1.95 16.55
CA LEU A 80 36.11 -0.86 16.02
C LEU A 80 35.40 -0.09 17.14
N SER A 81 35.09 1.18 16.88
CA SER A 81 34.17 1.95 17.73
C SER A 81 32.74 1.39 17.62
N GLU A 82 31.86 1.63 18.60
CA GLU A 82 30.47 1.15 18.54
C GLU A 82 29.73 1.63 17.27
N ALA A 83 29.97 2.88 16.86
CA ALA A 83 29.41 3.42 15.62
C ALA A 83 29.94 2.69 14.38
N ASP A 84 31.25 2.39 14.33
CA ASP A 84 31.85 1.66 13.22
C ASP A 84 31.41 0.19 13.19
N LYS A 85 31.15 -0.44 14.35
CA LYS A 85 30.61 -1.79 14.43
C LYS A 85 29.17 -1.86 13.94
N TRP A 86 28.35 -0.87 14.31
CA TRP A 86 27.00 -0.72 13.75
C TRP A 86 27.10 -0.61 12.23
N GLN A 87 27.96 0.28 11.73
CA GLN A 87 28.13 0.48 10.29
C GLN A 87 28.58 -0.79 9.57
N TYR A 88 29.54 -1.52 10.13
CA TYR A 88 29.98 -2.80 9.59
C TYR A 88 28.82 -3.79 9.41
N CYS A 89 27.97 -3.94 10.43
CA CYS A 89 26.81 -4.83 10.34
C CYS A 89 25.73 -4.31 9.38
N MET A 90 25.57 -2.99 9.28
CA MET A 90 24.64 -2.37 8.33
C MET A 90 25.10 -2.55 6.88
N ASP A 91 26.39 -2.42 6.62
CA ASP A 91 26.97 -2.71 5.29
C ASP A 91 26.76 -4.17 4.91
N ALA A 92 27.00 -5.09 5.85
CA ALA A 92 26.73 -6.52 5.63
C ALA A 92 25.24 -6.79 5.35
N LEU A 93 24.32 -6.10 6.02
CA LEU A 93 22.88 -6.20 5.79
C LEU A 93 22.51 -5.68 4.38
N ASN A 94 22.99 -4.49 4.03
CA ASN A 94 22.70 -3.85 2.73
C ASN A 94 23.30 -4.62 1.54
N ASN A 95 24.42 -5.30 1.75
CA ASN A 95 25.04 -6.16 0.74
C ASN A 95 24.37 -7.54 0.62
N GLY A 96 23.39 -7.85 1.49
CA GLY A 96 22.73 -9.16 1.54
C GLY A 96 23.62 -10.28 2.09
N GLU A 97 24.70 -9.94 2.80
CA GLU A 97 25.59 -10.92 3.45
C GLU A 97 24.96 -11.47 4.74
N VAL A 98 24.21 -10.61 5.45
CA VAL A 98 23.39 -11.01 6.60
C VAL A 98 21.94 -10.65 6.39
N SER A 99 21.03 -11.38 7.02
CA SER A 99 19.59 -11.11 6.98
C SER A 99 19.11 -10.29 8.19
N VAL A 100 19.87 -10.30 9.29
CA VAL A 100 19.47 -9.65 10.55
C VAL A 100 20.68 -8.98 11.21
N VAL A 101 20.48 -7.79 11.78
CA VAL A 101 21.47 -7.12 12.65
C VAL A 101 20.98 -7.16 14.10
N VAL A 102 21.85 -7.60 15.01
CA VAL A 102 21.52 -7.77 16.43
C VAL A 102 22.32 -6.78 17.28
N HIS A 103 21.59 -5.93 18.01
CA HIS A 103 22.13 -4.97 18.96
C HIS A 103 21.18 -4.84 20.17
N SER A 104 21.64 -4.19 21.24
CA SER A 104 20.77 -3.67 22.29
C SER A 104 19.68 -2.76 21.72
N ARG A 105 18.45 -2.95 22.21
CA ARG A 105 17.25 -2.24 21.74
C ARG A 105 17.41 -0.72 21.75
N ASN A 106 17.95 -0.16 22.82
CA ASN A 106 18.12 1.29 22.96
C ASN A 106 19.08 1.86 21.90
N ALA A 107 20.12 1.10 21.52
CA ALA A 107 21.04 1.54 20.49
C ALA A 107 20.42 1.44 19.09
N VAL A 108 19.69 0.35 18.78
CA VAL A 108 18.94 0.24 17.52
C VAL A 108 18.02 1.45 17.36
N ARG A 109 17.26 1.80 18.39
CA ARG A 109 16.38 2.97 18.37
C ARG A 109 17.14 4.27 18.14
N ALA A 110 18.20 4.51 18.90
CA ALA A 110 19.03 5.69 18.73
C ALA A 110 19.58 5.81 17.30
N TYR A 111 20.03 4.71 16.69
CA TYR A 111 20.55 4.70 15.33
C TYR A 111 19.47 4.84 14.26
N LEU A 112 18.30 4.23 14.45
CA LEU A 112 17.22 4.31 13.47
C LEU A 112 16.48 5.66 13.47
N GLN A 113 16.51 6.38 14.59
CA GLN A 113 15.77 7.63 14.77
C GLN A 113 16.62 8.89 14.56
N ASP A 114 17.90 8.86 14.93
CA ASP A 114 18.72 10.07 15.04
C ASP A 114 19.89 10.10 14.03
N GLY A 115 20.07 11.26 13.41
CA GLY A 115 21.22 11.59 12.54
C GLY A 115 21.15 11.06 11.11
N ASP A 116 22.33 10.99 10.47
CA ASP A 116 22.53 10.54 9.09
C ASP A 116 22.16 9.05 8.86
N TRP A 117 21.83 8.34 9.95
CA TRP A 117 21.53 6.91 9.98
C TRP A 117 20.03 6.61 10.09
N ALA A 118 19.19 7.64 10.12
CA ALA A 118 17.75 7.45 10.20
C ALA A 118 17.25 6.65 8.99
N ARG A 119 16.70 5.45 9.27
CA ARG A 119 16.33 4.43 8.26
C ARG A 119 14.97 3.80 8.55
N CYS A 120 14.10 4.48 9.29
CA CYS A 120 12.75 3.98 9.59
C CYS A 120 11.90 3.73 8.32
N ASP A 121 12.30 4.27 7.16
CA ASP A 121 11.68 4.07 5.85
C ASP A 121 12.00 2.70 5.23
N THR A 122 13.16 2.13 5.55
CA THR A 122 13.73 0.94 4.90
C THR A 122 13.96 -0.20 5.88
N LEU A 123 14.10 0.10 7.16
CA LEU A 123 14.38 -0.84 8.22
C LEU A 123 13.31 -0.74 9.30
N SER A 124 12.92 -1.89 9.83
CA SER A 124 11.96 -1.97 10.93
C SER A 124 12.57 -2.74 12.09
N GLU A 125 12.36 -2.24 13.31
CA GLU A 125 12.64 -3.00 14.53
C GLU A 125 11.65 -4.18 14.59
N THR A 126 12.14 -5.42 14.43
CA THR A 126 11.30 -6.60 14.66
C THR A 126 10.79 -6.62 16.11
N SER A 127 9.63 -7.23 16.36
CA SER A 127 9.14 -7.47 17.72
C SER A 127 10.25 -8.10 18.56
N TRP A 128 10.59 -7.46 19.68
CA TRP A 128 11.83 -7.75 20.39
C TRP A 128 11.87 -9.20 20.90
N LEU A 129 12.96 -9.89 20.56
CA LEU A 129 13.36 -11.14 21.20
C LEU A 129 14.46 -10.80 22.19
N SER A 130 14.18 -10.91 23.49
CA SER A 130 15.24 -10.76 24.51
C SER A 130 16.05 -12.04 24.54
N VAL A 131 17.07 -12.11 23.68
CA VAL A 131 17.95 -13.28 23.55
C VAL A 131 18.97 -13.35 24.68
N ASN A 132 19.28 -12.20 25.29
CA ASN A 132 20.05 -12.09 26.51
C ASN A 132 19.40 -11.01 27.40
N HIS A 133 18.91 -11.41 28.57
CA HIS A 133 18.52 -10.45 29.61
C HIS A 133 19.80 -9.82 30.19
N VAL A 134 20.34 -8.81 29.49
CA VAL A 134 21.46 -8.03 30.02
C VAL A 134 20.90 -7.12 31.10
N THR A 135 21.02 -7.55 32.35
CA THR A 135 20.72 -6.73 33.52
C THR A 135 22.01 -6.06 34.01
N THR A 136 22.00 -4.74 34.11
CA THR A 136 23.10 -4.01 34.75
C THR A 136 23.00 -4.20 36.26
N ALA A 137 24.07 -4.67 36.88
CA ALA A 137 24.18 -4.81 38.33
C ALA A 137 25.31 -3.95 38.89
N PHE A 138 25.08 -3.36 40.06
CA PHE A 138 26.11 -2.65 40.81
C PHE A 138 26.84 -3.63 41.72
N VAL A 139 28.15 -3.76 41.55
CA VAL A 139 28.98 -4.65 42.39
C VAL A 139 29.72 -3.80 43.42
N LEU A 140 29.54 -4.13 44.70
CA LEU A 140 30.26 -3.51 45.81
C LEU A 140 31.18 -4.51 46.50
N ARG A 141 32.21 -3.99 47.18
CA ARG A 141 33.06 -4.82 48.04
C ARG A 141 32.22 -5.44 49.16
N GLN A 142 32.60 -6.66 49.56
CA GLN A 142 31.86 -7.44 50.57
C GLN A 142 31.75 -6.73 51.92
N GLU A 143 32.79 -5.99 52.31
CA GLU A 143 32.82 -5.18 53.53
C GLU A 143 31.77 -4.05 53.55
N SER A 144 31.21 -3.70 52.38
CA SER A 144 30.19 -2.66 52.20
C SER A 144 28.77 -3.23 52.07
N ALA A 145 28.49 -4.41 52.62
CA ALA A 145 27.18 -5.07 52.51
C ALA A 145 25.99 -4.18 52.93
N GLY A 146 26.17 -3.35 53.97
CA GLY A 146 25.14 -2.39 54.38
C GLY A 146 24.86 -1.32 53.32
N LEU A 147 25.90 -0.80 52.67
CA LEU A 147 25.74 0.15 51.56
C LEU A 147 25.09 -0.51 50.35
N ALA A 148 25.46 -1.75 50.03
CA ALA A 148 24.83 -2.51 48.96
C ALA A 148 23.32 -2.66 49.19
N THR A 149 22.90 -2.99 50.41
CA THR A 149 21.48 -3.08 50.79
C THR A 149 20.76 -1.74 50.61
N ASN A 150 21.37 -0.64 51.05
CA ASN A 150 20.78 0.69 50.91
C ASN A 150 20.66 1.13 49.44
N ILE A 151 21.65 0.82 48.61
CA ILE A 151 21.61 1.10 47.17
C ILE A 151 20.51 0.26 46.50
N SER A 152 20.40 -1.03 46.82
CA SER A 152 19.34 -1.88 46.29
C SER A 152 17.95 -1.32 46.63
N LEU A 153 17.70 -0.97 47.90
CA LEU A 153 16.43 -0.37 48.32
C LEU A 153 16.15 0.97 47.62
N ALA A 154 17.17 1.79 47.40
CA ALA A 154 17.02 3.05 46.69
C ALA A 154 16.69 2.85 45.20
N ILE A 155 17.32 1.86 44.56
CA ILE A 155 17.02 1.49 43.17
C ILE A 155 15.59 0.97 43.07
N ASP A 156 15.18 0.06 43.96
CA ASP A 156 13.82 -0.50 43.97
C ASP A 156 12.77 0.60 44.15
N ALA A 157 13.01 1.53 45.09
CA ALA A 157 12.14 2.68 45.30
C ALA A 157 12.11 3.62 44.08
N PHE A 158 13.24 3.81 43.40
CA PHE A 158 13.30 4.63 42.18
C PHE A 158 12.54 3.98 41.03
N VAL A 159 12.75 2.68 40.77
CA VAL A 159 12.04 1.92 39.72
C VAL A 159 10.53 1.91 39.96
N ALA A 160 10.09 1.84 41.22
CA ALA A 160 8.68 1.94 41.58
C ALA A 160 8.09 3.36 41.45
N SER A 161 8.92 4.39 41.23
CA SER A 161 8.46 5.78 41.21
C SER A 161 7.84 6.17 39.86
N PRO A 162 6.85 7.09 39.84
CA PRO A 162 6.29 7.62 38.59
C PRO A 162 7.34 8.29 37.69
N LYS A 163 8.38 8.87 38.29
CA LYS A 163 9.46 9.55 37.57
C LYS A 163 10.31 8.58 36.76
N TYR A 164 10.49 7.35 37.24
CA TYR A 164 11.14 6.32 36.45
C TYR A 164 10.31 5.95 35.23
N ASN A 165 8.98 5.79 35.39
CA ASN A 165 8.10 5.52 34.26
C ASN A 165 8.11 6.66 33.23
N GLU A 166 8.07 7.92 33.68
CA GLU A 166 8.21 9.10 32.81
C GLU A 166 9.55 9.10 32.08
N LEU A 167 10.65 8.80 32.79
CA LEU A 167 11.98 8.71 32.17
C LEU A 167 12.01 7.58 31.14
N VAL A 168 11.48 6.41 31.44
CA VAL A 168 11.44 5.27 30.51
C VAL A 168 10.56 5.58 29.30
N SER A 169 9.40 6.23 29.48
CA SER A 169 8.57 6.62 28.35
C SER A 169 9.22 7.72 27.51
N THR A 170 9.85 8.72 28.11
CA THR A 170 10.43 9.86 27.38
C THR A 170 11.81 9.59 26.78
N SER A 171 12.63 8.74 27.41
CA SER A 171 14.00 8.46 26.94
C SER A 171 14.18 7.09 26.30
N MET A 172 13.32 6.11 26.61
CA MET A 172 13.42 4.76 26.02
C MET A 172 12.28 4.44 25.04
N HIS A 173 11.20 5.24 25.05
CA HIS A 173 10.13 5.19 24.05
C HIS A 173 9.99 6.49 23.27
N ALA A 174 11.03 7.35 23.27
CA ALA A 174 11.09 8.46 22.32
C ALA A 174 10.99 7.86 20.92
N ASP A 175 9.85 8.12 20.28
CA ASP A 175 9.57 7.94 18.87
C ASP A 175 9.93 6.59 18.29
N GLU A 176 9.35 5.47 18.80
CA GLU A 176 9.38 4.19 18.07
C GLU A 176 9.19 4.51 16.59
N CYS A 177 10.12 4.05 15.72
CA CYS A 177 10.09 4.33 14.28
C CYS A 177 8.62 4.28 13.90
N PRO A 178 8.00 5.42 13.49
CA PRO A 178 6.57 5.50 13.41
C PRO A 178 6.18 4.34 12.54
N ILE A 179 5.56 3.33 13.17
CA ILE A 179 4.90 2.30 12.41
C ILE A 179 3.80 3.13 11.82
N ASP A 180 4.00 3.57 10.58
CA ASP A 180 2.99 4.20 9.77
C ASP A 180 1.90 3.14 9.63
N SER A 181 1.11 3.03 10.70
CA SER A 181 -0.23 2.48 10.72
C SER A 181 -1.14 3.39 9.92
N SER A 182 -0.61 4.52 9.42
CA SER A 182 -1.07 5.13 8.21
C SER A 182 -0.95 4.08 7.08
N ILE A 183 -2.07 3.40 6.92
CA ILE A 183 -2.58 2.87 5.65
C ILE A 183 -2.69 4.02 4.59
N GLU A 184 -2.04 5.17 4.80
CA GLU A 184 -2.02 6.35 3.93
C GLU A 184 -0.90 6.30 2.90
N ASP A 185 0.13 5.47 3.07
CA ASP A 185 1.08 5.14 1.99
C ASP A 185 0.51 4.07 1.04
N MET A 186 -0.74 4.27 0.63
CA MET A 186 -1.13 3.77 -0.68
C MET A 186 -0.50 4.72 -1.69
N ASP A 187 0.60 4.28 -2.31
CA ASP A 187 1.15 4.96 -3.48
C ASP A 187 -0.01 5.41 -4.37
N ALA A 188 -0.13 6.72 -4.58
CA ALA A 188 -1.20 7.27 -5.38
C ALA A 188 -1.18 6.56 -6.74
N VAL A 189 -2.31 5.94 -7.13
CA VAL A 189 -2.42 5.12 -8.35
C VAL A 189 -1.81 5.88 -9.51
N GLN A 190 -0.65 5.42 -9.99
CA GLN A 190 0.04 6.09 -11.07
C GLN A 190 -0.61 5.72 -12.40
N LEU A 191 -0.48 6.60 -13.39
CA LEU A 191 -1.07 6.39 -14.72
C LEU A 191 -0.51 5.12 -15.39
N GLU A 192 0.70 4.71 -15.00
CA GLU A 192 1.35 3.47 -15.42
C GLU A 192 0.58 2.21 -14.98
N ASP A 193 0.02 2.21 -13.76
CA ASP A 193 -0.83 1.12 -13.25
C ASP A 193 -2.18 1.03 -14.00
N MET A 194 -2.60 2.12 -14.64
CA MET A 194 -3.86 2.18 -15.41
C MET A 194 -3.70 1.81 -16.89
N VAL A 195 -2.49 1.51 -17.37
CA VAL A 195 -2.22 1.18 -18.78
C VAL A 195 -3.04 -0.03 -19.25
N GLY A 196 -3.20 -1.05 -18.40
CA GLY A 196 -4.01 -2.23 -18.73
C GLY A 196 -5.47 -1.88 -19.03
N LEU A 197 -6.06 -0.96 -18.25
CA LEU A 197 -7.43 -0.48 -18.48
C LEU A 197 -7.54 0.28 -19.80
N LEU A 198 -6.57 1.14 -20.10
CA LEU A 198 -6.52 1.91 -21.35
C LEU A 198 -6.44 1.00 -22.58
N ILE A 199 -5.65 -0.09 -22.51
CA ILE A 199 -5.55 -1.07 -23.60
C ILE A 199 -6.90 -1.77 -23.83
N ILE A 200 -7.60 -2.17 -22.76
CA ILE A 200 -8.91 -2.83 -22.87
C ILE A 200 -9.94 -1.87 -23.49
N VAL A 201 -10.03 -0.64 -22.97
CA VAL A 201 -10.97 0.37 -23.48
C VAL A 201 -10.66 0.74 -24.93
N GLY A 202 -9.38 0.92 -25.26
CA GLY A 202 -8.93 1.19 -26.63
C GLY A 202 -9.27 0.04 -27.58
N SER A 203 -9.09 -1.20 -27.16
CA SER A 203 -9.39 -2.39 -27.97
C SER A 203 -10.89 -2.54 -28.25
N ILE A 204 -11.74 -2.35 -27.23
CA ILE A 204 -13.20 -2.39 -27.40
C ILE A 204 -13.67 -1.26 -28.33
N THR A 205 -13.13 -0.06 -28.16
CA THR A 205 -13.45 1.09 -29.01
C THR A 205 -13.02 0.85 -30.46
N GLY A 206 -11.79 0.38 -30.67
CA GLY A 206 -11.28 0.05 -32.00
C GLY A 206 -12.10 -1.04 -32.68
N PHE A 207 -12.51 -2.07 -31.95
CA PHE A 207 -13.38 -3.12 -32.47
C PHE A 207 -14.77 -2.58 -32.83
N GLY A 208 -15.34 -1.68 -32.02
CA GLY A 208 -16.60 -1.00 -32.31
C GLY A 208 -16.56 -0.17 -33.60
N VAL A 209 -15.48 0.60 -33.79
CA VAL A 209 -15.25 1.37 -35.02
C VAL A 209 -15.11 0.44 -36.23
N LEU A 210 -14.32 -0.64 -36.10
CA LEU A 210 -14.13 -1.63 -37.16
C LEU A 210 -15.47 -2.25 -37.60
N LEU A 211 -16.30 -2.68 -36.65
CA LEU A 211 -17.63 -3.21 -36.95
C LEU A 211 -18.54 -2.16 -37.62
N GLY A 212 -18.46 -0.90 -37.20
CA GLY A 212 -19.19 0.21 -37.82
C GLY A 212 -18.80 0.41 -39.29
N VAL A 213 -17.50 0.38 -39.58
CA VAL A 213 -16.96 0.47 -40.95
C VAL A 213 -17.42 -0.72 -41.78
N VAL A 214 -17.32 -1.94 -41.26
CA VAL A 214 -17.78 -3.15 -41.97
C VAL A 214 -19.28 -3.07 -42.29
N ARG A 215 -20.11 -2.61 -41.36
CA ARG A 215 -21.55 -2.39 -41.61
C ARG A 215 -21.81 -1.32 -42.66
N LEU A 216 -21.02 -0.24 -42.67
CA LEU A 216 -21.13 0.80 -43.68
C LEU A 216 -20.81 0.22 -45.06
N TYR A 217 -19.67 -0.48 -45.21
CA TYR A 217 -19.28 -1.13 -46.46
C TYR A 217 -20.30 -2.18 -46.92
N ALA A 218 -20.88 -2.97 -46.00
CA ALA A 218 -21.88 -3.97 -46.34
C ALA A 218 -23.20 -3.36 -46.86
N LYS A 219 -23.51 -2.10 -46.51
CA LYS A 219 -24.70 -1.36 -47.01
C LYS A 219 -24.46 -0.63 -48.33
N VAL A 220 -23.21 -0.40 -48.72
CA VAL A 220 -22.88 0.31 -49.97
C VAL A 220 -23.46 -0.38 -51.23
N PRO A 221 -23.44 -1.72 -51.37
CA PRO A 221 -24.07 -2.41 -52.50
C PRO A 221 -25.57 -2.14 -52.60
N ASP A 222 -26.30 -2.22 -51.49
CA ASP A 222 -27.74 -1.95 -51.45
C ASP A 222 -28.06 -0.52 -51.89
N ILE A 223 -27.19 0.45 -51.57
CA ILE A 223 -27.36 1.84 -51.99
C ILE A 223 -27.05 1.99 -53.48
N LEU A 224 -26.02 1.32 -54.00
CA LEU A 224 -25.65 1.36 -55.42
C LEU A 224 -26.70 0.69 -56.32
N ASP A 225 -27.27 -0.45 -55.88
CA ASP A 225 -28.35 -1.13 -56.61
C ASP A 225 -29.64 -0.28 -56.63
N ASN A 226 -29.95 0.43 -55.53
CA ASN A 226 -31.05 1.39 -55.49
C ASN A 226 -30.79 2.69 -56.29
N MET A 227 -29.54 3.02 -56.61
CA MET A 227 -29.20 4.14 -57.50
C MET A 227 -29.15 3.71 -58.98
N GLY A 228 -29.09 2.41 -59.27
CA GLY A 228 -29.15 1.84 -60.63
C GLY A 228 -30.57 1.51 -61.10
N ALA A 229 -31.53 1.36 -60.18
CA ALA A 229 -32.95 1.20 -60.49
C ALA A 229 -33.64 2.58 -60.56
N ASP A 230 -34.14 2.91 -61.74
CA ASP A 230 -35.13 3.96 -62.01
C ASP A 230 -34.65 5.43 -62.03
N VAL A 231 -33.90 5.78 -63.08
CA VAL A 231 -34.19 7.02 -63.81
C VAL A 231 -35.22 6.71 -64.90
N GLU A 232 -36.41 6.25 -64.52
CA GLU A 232 -37.57 6.43 -65.37
C GLU A 232 -37.98 7.90 -65.26
N VAL A 233 -37.79 8.64 -66.35
CA VAL A 233 -38.30 10.00 -66.53
C VAL A 233 -39.83 9.92 -66.59
N GLY A 234 -40.45 9.85 -65.41
CA GLY A 234 -41.89 9.98 -65.27
C GLY A 234 -42.31 11.41 -65.62
N PRO A 235 -43.36 11.61 -66.44
CA PRO A 235 -43.81 12.93 -66.82
C PRO A 235 -44.23 13.74 -65.60
N ALA A 236 -43.79 15.00 -65.59
CA ALA A 236 -43.98 15.97 -64.52
C ALA A 236 -45.44 16.02 -64.02
N LYS A 237 -45.66 15.56 -62.78
CA LYS A 237 -46.88 15.86 -62.03
C LYS A 237 -46.72 17.23 -61.38
N PRO A 238 -47.64 18.19 -61.63
CA PRO A 238 -47.66 19.46 -60.93
C PRO A 238 -48.06 19.23 -59.47
N HIS A 239 -47.11 19.35 -58.55
CA HIS A 239 -47.41 19.39 -57.13
C HIS A 239 -47.68 20.83 -56.70
N ALA A 240 -48.92 21.04 -56.28
CA ALA A 240 -49.39 22.25 -55.64
C ALA A 240 -48.60 22.51 -54.36
N ILE A 241 -48.11 23.75 -54.25
CA ILE A 241 -47.45 24.30 -53.07
C ILE A 241 -48.50 24.41 -51.96
N SER A 242 -48.42 23.53 -50.95
CA SER A 242 -49.18 23.66 -49.71
C SER A 242 -48.27 24.27 -48.64
N CYS A 243 -48.33 25.60 -48.53
CA CYS A 243 -47.77 26.34 -47.40
C CYS A 243 -48.55 25.97 -46.13
N SER A 244 -47.94 25.18 -45.25
CA SER A 244 -48.43 24.98 -43.89
C SER A 244 -47.48 25.68 -42.92
N SER A 245 -47.77 26.97 -42.70
CA SER A 245 -47.24 27.79 -41.61
C SER A 245 -47.92 27.43 -40.30
N THR A 246 -47.17 26.99 -39.29
CA THR A 246 -47.57 27.09 -37.87
C THR A 246 -46.34 26.92 -36.97
N PRO A 247 -46.36 27.45 -35.74
CA PRO A 247 -45.64 28.67 -35.44
C PRO A 247 -44.48 28.46 -34.47
N SER A 248 -43.53 29.38 -34.55
CA SER A 248 -42.55 29.67 -33.50
C SER A 248 -43.25 30.01 -32.18
N GLU A 249 -43.07 29.17 -31.17
CA GLU A 249 -43.37 29.53 -29.79
C GLU A 249 -42.08 29.95 -29.09
N PRO A 250 -42.00 31.17 -28.52
CA PRO A 250 -40.84 31.62 -27.76
C PRO A 250 -41.06 31.29 -26.28
N MET A 251 -40.05 30.71 -25.61
CA MET A 251 -39.97 30.83 -24.15
C MET A 251 -38.59 31.26 -23.68
N ALA A 252 -38.67 32.19 -22.74
CA ALA A 252 -37.71 33.17 -22.28
C ALA A 252 -36.47 32.60 -21.53
N PRO A 253 -35.44 33.44 -21.34
CA PRO A 253 -34.30 33.16 -20.46
C PRO A 253 -34.60 33.56 -19.00
N THR A 254 -33.58 33.45 -18.14
CA THR A 254 -33.48 33.76 -16.68
C THR A 254 -33.89 32.59 -15.77
N VAL A 255 -33.08 32.21 -14.77
CA VAL A 255 -32.64 33.02 -13.62
C VAL A 255 -31.29 32.54 -13.04
N SER A 256 -30.53 33.52 -12.54
CA SER A 256 -29.29 33.51 -11.76
C SER A 256 -29.53 33.20 -10.27
N GLU A 257 -28.45 33.06 -9.48
CA GLU A 257 -28.35 32.91 -8.00
C GLU A 257 -28.22 31.44 -7.54
N VAL A 258 -27.23 31.00 -6.76
CA VAL A 258 -26.19 31.61 -5.90
C VAL A 258 -24.91 30.77 -6.03
#